data_AF-A0A7S2UEJ1-F1
#
_entry.id   AF-A0A7S2UEJ1-F1
#
_cell.length_a   1.000
_cell.length_b   1.000
_cell.length_c   1.000
_cell.angle_alpha   90.00
_cell.angle_beta   90.00
_cell.angle_gamma   90.00
#
_symmetry.space_group_name_H-M   'P 1'
#
loop_
_entity.id
_entity.type
_entity.pdbx_description
1 polymer ?
#
loop_
_entity_poly.entity_id
_entity_poly.type
_entity_poly.pdbx_seq_one_letter_code
_entity_poly.pdbx_strand_id
1 'polypeptide(L)'
;VWLAAAKIEWENNEVERARVLLRRARDRAPTNRVYMKSAILERECQQLDDALDLIEEGIQRYPTFCKFYMMGGQICSDDLTPKSKYTLDRARKFYQRGLQACPNSIVLWTLASHLEERAFTFEQKGTERQNGNGGSVTSTNGFAPKSTTHAGVTKARSLFELARLKNPKQPDLWVEAIRLERRAANDKLAGTLMARALQECPTSGLLLAENIRTAPRVEQKSKSADAIRKCPDDYQVISAVALLFASDRKTVKARKWFDRAVVLDPDQGDSWAKYYALELETGTPEQQANIKERCIAADPHHGELWCTILKQMSNHRKTVAEGLELVARQIMDQRSQTTLT
;
A
#
# COMPACT_ATOMS: atom_id res chain seq x y z
N VAL A 1 26.00 8.58 -12.74
CA VAL A 1 26.37 7.73 -13.91
C VAL A 1 26.16 6.25 -13.62
N TRP A 2 26.80 5.66 -12.60
CA TRP A 2 26.72 4.21 -12.32
C TRP A 2 25.30 3.63 -12.17
N LEU A 3 24.41 4.32 -11.45
CA LEU A 3 23.04 3.84 -11.26
C LEU A 3 22.20 3.83 -12.54
N ALA A 4 22.43 4.81 -13.44
CA ALA A 4 21.72 4.88 -14.71
C ALA A 4 22.23 3.78 -15.65
N ALA A 5 23.55 3.59 -15.73
CA ALA A 5 24.16 2.50 -16.50
C ALA A 5 23.69 1.13 -16.01
N ALA A 6 23.72 0.88 -14.70
CA ALA A 6 23.23 -0.37 -14.13
C ALA A 6 21.74 -0.60 -14.41
N LYS A 7 20.92 0.46 -14.43
CA LYS A 7 19.50 0.36 -14.78
C LYS A 7 19.31 -0.07 -16.24
N ILE A 8 20.06 0.52 -17.17
CA ILE A 8 19.99 0.17 -18.60
C ILE A 8 20.40 -1.29 -18.82
N GLU A 9 21.52 -1.74 -18.24
CA GLU A 9 21.97 -3.13 -18.42
C GLU A 9 20.98 -4.13 -17.80
N TRP A 10 20.33 -3.74 -16.71
CA TRP A 10 19.29 -4.54 -16.09
C TRP A 10 18.03 -4.65 -16.95
N GLU A 11 17.60 -3.56 -17.58
CA GLU A 11 16.49 -3.55 -18.54
C GLU A 11 16.81 -4.38 -19.79
N ASN A 12 18.09 -4.43 -20.18
CA ASN A 12 18.59 -5.28 -21.27
C ASN A 12 18.82 -6.75 -20.87
N ASN A 13 18.43 -7.15 -19.64
CA ASN A 13 18.57 -8.51 -19.11
C ASN A 13 20.04 -8.96 -18.92
N GLU A 14 20.99 -8.02 -18.86
CA GLU A 14 22.42 -8.26 -18.61
C GLU A 14 22.76 -8.11 -17.12
N VAL A 15 22.22 -9.02 -16.30
CA VAL A 15 22.29 -8.99 -14.83
C VAL A 15 23.74 -8.95 -14.32
N GLU A 16 24.64 -9.75 -14.89
CA GLU A 16 26.03 -9.83 -14.46
C GLU A 16 26.77 -8.50 -14.67
N ARG A 17 26.51 -7.81 -15.78
CA ARG A 17 27.09 -6.49 -16.04
C ARG A 17 26.54 -5.45 -15.07
N ALA A 18 25.23 -5.47 -14.82
CA ALA A 18 24.61 -4.61 -13.81
C ALA A 18 25.21 -4.84 -12.41
N ARG A 19 25.45 -6.10 -12.02
CA ARG A 19 26.08 -6.47 -10.75
C ARG A 19 27.51 -5.94 -10.65
N VAL A 20 28.32 -6.06 -11.70
CA VAL A 20 29.70 -5.51 -11.73
C VAL A 20 29.69 -3.99 -11.63
N LEU A 21 28.79 -3.31 -12.33
CA LEU A 21 28.64 -1.85 -12.26
C LEU A 21 28.25 -1.38 -10.86
N LEU A 22 27.32 -2.08 -10.20
CA LEU A 22 26.90 -1.77 -8.83
C LEU A 22 27.99 -2.07 -7.81
N ARG A 23 28.76 -3.15 -7.97
CA ARG A 23 29.96 -3.42 -7.15
C ARG A 23 30.95 -2.27 -7.24
N ARG A 24 31.33 -1.86 -8.46
CA ARG A 24 32.22 -0.70 -8.68
C ARG A 24 31.66 0.58 -8.10
N ALA A 25 30.35 0.77 -8.16
CA ALA A 25 29.69 1.93 -7.58
C ALA A 25 29.82 1.96 -6.05
N ARG A 26 29.72 0.81 -5.37
CA ARG A 26 29.92 0.72 -3.91
C ARG A 26 31.36 1.00 -3.50
N ASP A 27 32.33 0.56 -4.29
CA ASP A 27 33.75 0.76 -3.99
C ASP A 27 34.16 2.23 -4.17
N ARG A 28 33.70 2.86 -5.26
CA ARG A 28 34.08 4.23 -5.62
C ARG A 28 33.22 5.30 -4.96
N ALA A 29 31.93 5.04 -4.76
CA ALA A 29 30.95 6.01 -4.27
C ALA A 29 29.85 5.31 -3.46
N PRO A 30 30.18 4.76 -2.28
CA PRO A 30 29.19 4.12 -1.42
C PRO A 30 28.15 5.16 -1.02
N THR A 31 26.90 4.89 -1.36
CA THR A 31 25.74 5.70 -0.94
C THR A 31 24.60 4.78 -0.57
N ASN A 32 23.71 5.23 0.31
CA ASN A 32 22.51 4.48 0.68
C ASN A 32 21.69 4.00 -0.54
N ARG A 33 21.57 4.83 -1.59
CA ARG A 33 20.89 4.50 -2.85
C ARG A 33 21.58 3.39 -3.64
N VAL A 34 22.91 3.34 -3.65
CA VAL A 34 23.67 2.29 -4.35
C VAL A 34 23.51 0.95 -3.65
N TYR A 35 23.61 0.90 -2.32
CA TYR A 35 23.33 -0.32 -1.56
C TYR A 35 21.89 -0.79 -1.75
N MET A 36 20.93 0.13 -1.69
CA MET A 36 19.52 -0.17 -1.92
C MET A 36 19.30 -0.77 -3.31
N LYS A 37 19.84 -0.16 -4.37
CA LYS A 37 19.71 -0.68 -5.74
C LYS A 37 20.41 -2.02 -5.93
N SER A 38 21.54 -2.25 -5.26
CA SER A 38 22.24 -3.55 -5.26
C SER A 38 21.38 -4.64 -4.62
N ALA A 39 20.77 -4.36 -3.47
CA ALA A 39 19.88 -5.30 -2.79
C ALA A 39 18.60 -5.58 -3.60
N ILE A 40 18.05 -4.59 -4.32
CA ILE A 40 16.88 -4.82 -5.21
C ILE A 40 17.27 -5.77 -6.35
N LEU A 41 18.44 -5.58 -6.98
CA LEU A 41 18.90 -6.46 -8.05
C LEU A 41 19.00 -7.91 -7.58
N GLU A 42 19.64 -8.16 -6.43
CA GLU A 42 19.80 -9.53 -5.90
C GLU A 42 18.45 -10.13 -5.47
N ARG A 43 17.53 -9.31 -4.92
CA ARG A 43 16.16 -9.72 -4.61
C ARG A 43 15.40 -10.17 -5.86
N GLU A 44 15.54 -9.46 -6.97
CA GLU A 44 14.93 -9.85 -8.26
C GLU A 44 15.55 -11.13 -8.84
N CYS A 45 16.86 -11.33 -8.64
CA CYS A 45 17.56 -12.54 -9.02
C CYS A 45 17.29 -13.74 -8.09
N GLN A 46 16.37 -13.59 -7.12
CA GLN A 46 16.06 -14.59 -6.08
C GLN A 46 17.27 -14.97 -5.19
N GLN A 47 18.33 -14.15 -5.17
CA GLN A 47 19.46 -14.29 -4.26
C GLN A 47 19.15 -13.52 -2.96
N LEU A 48 18.21 -14.06 -2.19
CA LEU A 48 17.65 -13.37 -1.02
C LEU A 48 18.66 -13.20 0.12
N ASP A 49 19.56 -14.17 0.31
CA ASP A 49 20.59 -14.11 1.35
C ASP A 49 21.60 -12.99 1.06
N ASP A 50 22.13 -12.94 -0.17
CA ASP A 50 22.98 -11.85 -0.63
C ASP A 50 22.26 -10.50 -0.48
N ALA A 51 20.99 -10.40 -0.86
CA ALA A 51 20.20 -9.18 -0.70
C ALA A 51 20.11 -8.73 0.77
N LEU A 52 19.96 -9.66 1.72
CA LEU A 52 19.90 -9.37 3.16
C LEU A 52 21.26 -8.95 3.71
N ASP A 53 22.35 -9.55 3.25
CA ASP A 53 23.70 -9.17 3.65
C ASP A 53 24.02 -7.75 3.18
N LEU A 54 23.64 -7.40 1.94
CA LEU A 54 23.78 -6.04 1.42
C LEU A 54 22.94 -5.01 2.20
N ILE A 55 21.77 -5.42 2.68
CA ILE A 55 20.93 -4.59 3.52
C ILE A 55 21.57 -4.37 4.90
N GLU A 56 22.12 -5.42 5.53
CA GLU A 56 22.79 -5.30 6.82
C GLU A 56 24.06 -4.45 6.73
N GLU A 57 24.90 -4.63 5.70
CA GLU A 57 26.02 -3.73 5.40
C GLU A 57 25.56 -2.28 5.22
N GLY A 58 24.45 -2.09 4.49
CA GLY A 58 23.83 -0.79 4.28
C GLY A 58 23.35 -0.15 5.59
N ILE A 59 22.75 -0.93 6.49
CA ILE A 59 22.29 -0.48 7.81
C ILE A 59 23.46 -0.07 8.69
N GLN A 60 24.56 -0.83 8.69
CA GLN A 60 25.76 -0.50 9.47
C GLN A 60 26.34 0.87 9.05
N ARG A 61 26.33 1.17 7.74
CA ARG A 61 26.87 2.43 7.21
C ARG A 61 25.88 3.59 7.27
N TYR A 62 24.60 3.34 7.05
CA TYR A 62 23.53 4.36 6.98
C TYR A 62 22.32 3.95 7.82
N PRO A 63 22.43 3.97 9.16
CA PRO A 63 21.38 3.48 10.06
C PRO A 63 20.09 4.31 10.02
N THR A 64 20.13 5.56 9.54
CA THR A 64 18.94 6.42 9.42
C THR A 64 18.17 6.23 8.11
N PHE A 65 18.59 5.29 7.25
CA PHE A 65 17.92 5.07 5.97
C PHE A 65 16.80 4.02 6.08
N CYS A 66 15.58 4.52 6.30
CA CYS A 66 14.37 3.72 6.54
C CYS A 66 14.15 2.57 5.54
N LYS A 67 14.50 2.77 4.26
CA LYS A 67 14.23 1.79 3.19
C LYS A 67 14.96 0.46 3.38
N PHE A 68 16.12 0.45 4.04
CA PHE A 68 16.81 -0.81 4.34
C PHE A 68 16.00 -1.70 5.26
N TYR A 69 15.45 -1.14 6.33
CA TYR A 69 14.58 -1.87 7.25
C TYR A 69 13.28 -2.33 6.58
N MET A 70 12.69 -1.48 5.71
CA MET A 70 11.51 -1.85 4.93
C MET A 70 11.79 -3.05 4.02
N MET A 71 12.90 -3.00 3.26
CA MET A 71 13.28 -4.07 2.35
C MET A 71 13.63 -5.36 3.09
N GLY A 72 14.41 -5.30 4.17
CA GLY A 72 14.78 -6.47 4.96
C GLY A 72 13.54 -7.13 5.59
N GLY A 73 12.63 -6.32 6.12
CA GLY A 73 11.35 -6.78 6.65
C GLY A 73 10.48 -7.47 5.59
N GLN A 74 10.35 -6.88 4.40
CA GLN A 74 9.58 -7.44 3.28
C GLN A 74 10.18 -8.74 2.73
N ILE A 75 11.50 -8.80 2.51
CA ILE A 75 12.18 -10.03 2.07
C ILE A 75 11.90 -11.15 3.08
N CYS A 76 12.01 -10.86 4.37
CA CYS A 76 11.77 -11.85 5.42
C CYS A 76 10.31 -12.27 5.54
N SER A 77 9.34 -11.38 5.27
CA SER A 77 7.91 -11.66 5.45
C SER A 77 7.23 -12.25 4.21
N ASP A 78 7.66 -11.85 3.01
CA ASP A 78 6.96 -12.10 1.76
C ASP A 78 7.70 -13.11 0.88
N ASP A 79 9.02 -12.96 0.76
CA ASP A 79 9.81 -13.68 -0.23
C ASP A 79 10.46 -14.95 0.33
N LEU A 80 10.88 -14.96 1.60
CA LEU A 80 11.46 -16.15 2.22
C LEU A 80 10.41 -17.26 2.37
N THR A 81 10.68 -18.39 1.72
CA THR A 81 9.91 -19.63 1.84
C THR A 81 10.82 -20.75 2.38
N PRO A 82 10.35 -21.61 3.31
CA PRO A 82 9.01 -21.67 3.89
C PRO A 82 8.75 -20.53 4.90
N LYS A 83 7.49 -20.09 4.97
CA LYS A 83 7.05 -19.15 6.01
C LYS A 83 7.08 -19.86 7.35
N SER A 84 8.09 -19.54 8.15
CA SER A 84 8.35 -20.14 9.46
C SER A 84 8.26 -19.06 10.54
N LYS A 85 8.06 -19.49 11.80
CA LYS A 85 8.18 -18.60 12.96
C LYS A 85 9.53 -17.85 12.95
N TYR A 86 10.60 -18.52 12.53
CA TYR A 86 11.93 -17.92 12.43
C TYR A 86 11.98 -16.73 11.45
N THR A 87 11.38 -16.86 10.25
CA THR A 87 11.39 -15.79 9.25
C THR A 87 10.52 -14.61 9.67
N LEU A 88 9.39 -14.87 10.33
CA LEU A 88 8.55 -13.84 10.93
C LEU A 88 9.26 -13.08 12.06
N ASP A 89 9.97 -13.79 12.94
CA ASP A 89 10.74 -13.15 14.02
C ASP A 89 11.90 -12.32 13.46
N ARG A 90 12.54 -12.77 12.37
CA ARG A 90 13.54 -11.97 11.65
C ARG A 90 12.93 -10.69 11.06
N ALA A 91 11.76 -10.78 10.44
CA ALA A 91 11.02 -9.62 9.93
C ALA A 91 10.66 -8.63 11.05
N ARG A 92 10.16 -9.12 12.19
CA ARG A 92 9.86 -8.31 13.37
C ARG A 92 11.09 -7.54 13.86
N LYS A 93 12.25 -8.20 13.94
CA LYS A 93 13.51 -7.57 14.35
C LYS A 93 13.92 -6.44 13.40
N PHE A 94 13.78 -6.62 12.09
CA PHE A 94 14.06 -5.55 11.11
C PHE A 94 13.16 -4.34 11.32
N TYR A 95 11.85 -4.55 11.46
CA TYR A 95 10.92 -3.45 11.70
C TYR A 95 11.19 -2.78 13.05
N GLN A 96 11.40 -3.53 14.13
CA GLN A 96 11.72 -2.95 15.45
C GLN A 96 12.98 -2.09 15.43
N ARG A 97 14.07 -2.57 14.82
CA ARG A 97 15.31 -1.79 14.63
C ARG A 97 15.03 -0.52 13.83
N GLY A 98 14.25 -0.64 12.75
CA GLY A 98 13.90 0.51 11.93
C GLY A 98 13.01 1.53 12.67
N LEU A 99 12.06 1.10 13.50
CA LEU A 99 11.19 2.00 14.27
C LEU A 99 11.96 2.76 15.37
N GLN A 100 13.07 2.20 15.84
CA GLN A 100 14.00 2.87 16.75
C GLN A 100 14.90 3.85 16.01
N ALA A 101 15.50 3.44 14.89
CA ALA A 101 16.44 4.27 14.14
C ALA A 101 15.76 5.38 13.32
N CYS A 102 14.54 5.12 12.84
CA CYS A 102 13.79 5.96 11.91
C CYS A 102 12.34 6.18 12.37
N PRO A 103 12.11 6.81 13.54
CA PRO A 103 10.77 6.98 14.09
C PRO A 103 9.85 7.82 13.20
N ASN A 104 10.40 8.69 12.37
CA ASN A 104 9.63 9.62 11.54
C ASN A 104 9.04 8.97 10.27
N SER A 105 9.40 7.72 9.99
CA SER A 105 8.97 7.03 8.78
C SER A 105 7.58 6.41 8.94
N ILE A 106 6.55 7.10 8.46
CA ILE A 106 5.15 6.65 8.50
C ILE A 106 4.98 5.26 7.85
N VAL A 107 5.56 5.05 6.67
CA VAL A 107 5.48 3.78 5.93
C VAL A 107 6.04 2.61 6.75
N LEU A 108 7.03 2.85 7.61
CA LEU A 108 7.62 1.80 8.43
C LEU A 108 6.68 1.37 9.56
N TRP A 109 5.97 2.32 10.16
CA TRP A 109 4.90 2.03 11.12
C TRP A 109 3.78 1.23 10.47
N THR A 110 3.33 1.63 9.28
CA THR A 110 2.29 0.90 8.53
C THR A 110 2.73 -0.53 8.21
N LEU A 111 3.94 -0.72 7.69
CA LEU A 111 4.46 -2.05 7.37
C LEU A 111 4.63 -2.94 8.62
N ALA A 112 5.08 -2.37 9.74
CA ALA A 112 5.19 -3.10 11.01
C ALA A 112 3.81 -3.54 11.53
N SER A 113 2.80 -2.65 11.47
CA SER A 113 1.42 -2.98 11.84
C SER A 113 0.84 -4.08 10.94
N HIS A 114 1.06 -4.00 9.62
CA HIS A 114 0.62 -5.02 8.67
C HIS A 114 1.32 -6.38 8.91
N LEU A 115 2.59 -6.37 9.32
CA LEU A 115 3.27 -7.60 9.71
C LEU A 115 2.59 -8.25 10.91
N GLU A 116 2.24 -7.49 11.96
CA GLU A 116 1.60 -8.06 13.15
C GLU A 116 0.18 -8.57 12.87
N GLU A 117 -0.59 -7.91 12.00
CA GLU A 117 -1.87 -8.43 11.50
C GLU A 117 -1.68 -9.79 10.80
N ARG A 118 -0.69 -9.89 9.92
CA ARG A 118 -0.42 -11.12 9.15
C ARG A 118 0.20 -12.23 9.99
N ALA A 119 1.18 -11.92 10.82
CA ALA A 119 1.93 -12.90 11.62
C ALA A 119 1.01 -13.71 12.53
N PHE A 120 -0.01 -13.07 13.09
CA PHE A 120 -1.00 -13.75 13.92
C PHE A 120 -1.76 -14.85 13.17
N THR A 121 -2.11 -14.62 11.89
CA THR A 121 -2.79 -15.64 11.07
C THR A 121 -1.93 -16.88 10.81
N PHE A 122 -0.59 -16.74 10.81
CA PHE A 122 0.34 -17.85 10.59
C PHE A 122 0.62 -18.64 11.86
N GLU A 123 0.73 -17.97 13.01
CA GLU A 123 0.92 -18.63 14.32
C GLU A 123 -0.25 -19.59 14.65
N GLN A 124 -1.48 -19.23 14.25
CA GLN A 124 -2.65 -20.11 14.39
C GLN A 124 -2.60 -21.34 13.48
N LYS A 125 -2.35 -21.16 12.17
CA LYS A 125 -2.25 -22.27 11.21
C LYS A 125 -1.14 -23.27 11.57
N GLY A 126 -0.05 -22.80 12.17
CA GLY A 126 1.02 -23.66 12.68
C GLY A 126 0.58 -24.52 13.87
N THR A 127 -0.24 -23.96 14.76
CA THR A 127 -0.79 -24.65 15.94
C THR A 127 -1.85 -25.69 15.53
N GLU A 128 -2.70 -25.37 14.58
CA GLU A 128 -3.70 -26.30 14.01
C GLU A 128 -3.05 -27.47 13.25
N ARG A 129 -1.95 -27.24 12.53
CA ARG A 129 -1.21 -28.30 11.83
C ARG A 129 -0.44 -29.24 12.76
N GLN A 130 0.02 -28.77 13.91
CA GLN A 130 0.65 -29.63 14.92
C GLN A 130 -0.37 -30.49 15.68
N ASN A 131 -1.60 -30.00 15.86
CA ASN A 131 -2.70 -30.75 16.45
C ASN A 131 -3.41 -31.59 15.37
N GLY A 132 -2.70 -32.53 14.76
CA GLY A 132 -3.25 -33.47 13.78
C GLY A 132 -4.25 -34.45 14.41
N ASN A 133 -5.47 -34.00 14.68
CA ASN A 133 -6.57 -34.88 15.02
C ASN A 133 -7.42 -35.13 13.76
N GLY A 134 -7.13 -36.24 13.07
CA GLY A 134 -7.93 -36.78 11.97
C GLY A 134 -9.27 -37.35 12.44
N GLY A 135 -10.06 -36.55 13.15
CA GLY A 135 -11.40 -36.91 13.58
C GLY A 135 -12.44 -36.18 12.73
N SER A 136 -13.25 -36.95 11.99
CA SER A 136 -14.51 -36.47 11.42
C SER A 136 -15.37 -35.85 12.53
N VAL A 137 -15.36 -34.53 12.66
CA VAL A 137 -16.35 -33.80 13.46
C VAL A 137 -17.49 -33.45 12.54
N THR A 138 -18.49 -34.31 12.54
CA THR A 138 -19.85 -34.01 12.06
C THR A 138 -20.35 -32.72 12.71
N SER A 139 -20.65 -31.76 11.84
CA SER A 139 -21.58 -30.64 12.00
C SER A 139 -22.31 -30.56 13.35
N THR A 140 -21.90 -29.64 14.22
CA THR A 140 -22.82 -28.91 15.10
C THR A 140 -22.34 -27.45 15.25
N ASN A 141 -23.20 -26.54 14.78
CA ASN A 141 -23.28 -25.10 15.03
C ASN A 141 -22.12 -24.19 14.59
N GLY A 142 -22.35 -23.54 13.44
CA GLY A 142 -21.53 -22.48 12.86
C GLY A 142 -21.49 -21.19 13.69
N PHE A 143 -20.55 -21.14 14.63
CA PHE A 143 -20.03 -19.90 15.19
C PHE A 143 -18.50 -19.96 15.15
N ALA A 144 -17.91 -19.41 14.09
CA ALA A 144 -16.48 -19.14 14.07
C ALA A 144 -16.12 -18.23 15.28
N PRO A 145 -15.05 -18.51 16.02
CA PRO A 145 -14.73 -17.74 17.23
C PRO A 145 -14.33 -16.32 16.83
N LYS A 146 -15.22 -15.35 17.04
CA LYS A 146 -14.98 -13.91 16.81
C LYS A 146 -13.87 -13.33 17.69
N SER A 147 -13.35 -14.04 18.70
CA SER A 147 -12.39 -13.48 19.67
C SER A 147 -10.93 -13.54 19.23
N THR A 148 -10.58 -14.35 18.22
CA THR A 148 -9.19 -14.69 17.94
C THR A 148 -8.48 -13.71 17.01
N THR A 149 -9.15 -13.08 16.05
CA THR A 149 -8.58 -12.04 15.17
C THR A 149 -8.10 -10.78 15.91
N HIS A 150 -8.49 -10.60 17.18
CA HIS A 150 -8.23 -9.38 17.93
C HIS A 150 -6.80 -9.21 18.44
N ALA A 151 -6.02 -10.28 18.63
CA ALA A 151 -4.70 -10.16 19.26
C ALA A 151 -3.65 -9.48 18.34
N GLY A 152 -3.60 -9.86 17.06
CA GLY A 152 -2.76 -9.19 16.05
C GLY A 152 -3.17 -7.73 15.85
N VAL A 153 -4.49 -7.47 15.77
CA VAL A 153 -5.06 -6.12 15.68
C VAL A 153 -4.70 -5.28 16.92
N THR A 154 -4.68 -5.87 18.12
CA THR A 154 -4.33 -5.15 19.36
C THR A 154 -2.87 -4.69 19.37
N LYS A 155 -1.93 -5.51 18.88
CA LYS A 155 -0.54 -5.08 18.68
C LYS A 155 -0.41 -4.00 17.60
N ALA A 156 -1.13 -4.13 16.50
CA ALA A 156 -1.14 -3.11 15.46
C ALA A 156 -1.71 -1.77 15.96
N ARG A 157 -2.75 -1.79 16.82
CA ARG A 157 -3.29 -0.60 17.48
C ARG A 157 -2.25 0.11 18.34
N SER A 158 -1.55 -0.63 19.20
CA SER A 158 -0.53 -0.03 20.08
C SER A 158 0.63 0.54 19.28
N LEU A 159 1.01 -0.09 18.16
CA LEU A 159 1.99 0.46 17.22
C LEU A 159 1.51 1.79 16.61
N PHE A 160 0.26 1.88 16.15
CA PHE A 160 -0.28 3.13 15.61
C PHE A 160 -0.45 4.22 16.67
N GLU A 161 -0.80 3.88 17.91
CA GLU A 161 -0.80 4.83 19.03
C GLU A 161 0.60 5.40 19.28
N LEU A 162 1.62 4.54 19.34
CA LEU A 162 3.00 4.95 19.48
C LEU A 162 3.47 5.79 18.28
N ALA A 163 3.08 5.41 17.06
CA ALA A 163 3.40 6.14 15.84
C ALA A 163 2.85 7.57 15.88
N ARG A 164 1.61 7.76 16.33
CA ARG A 164 0.98 9.08 16.48
C ARG A 164 1.59 9.92 17.58
N LEU A 165 2.04 9.30 18.68
CA LEU A 165 2.78 10.02 19.74
C LEU A 165 4.13 10.54 19.22
N LYS A 166 4.83 9.76 18.41
CA LYS A 166 6.12 10.17 17.82
C LYS A 166 5.95 11.13 16.64
N ASN A 167 4.90 10.97 15.84
CA ASN A 167 4.60 11.76 14.66
C ASN A 167 3.20 12.38 14.76
N PRO A 168 3.06 13.48 15.52
CA PRO A 168 1.78 14.16 15.63
C PRO A 168 1.36 14.77 14.29
N LYS A 169 0.04 14.94 14.10
CA LYS A 169 -0.56 15.62 12.93
C LYS A 169 -0.24 15.01 11.56
N GLN A 170 -0.01 13.69 11.49
CA GLN A 170 0.17 12.97 10.22
C GLN A 170 -1.13 12.24 9.83
N PRO A 171 -1.82 12.65 8.76
CA PRO A 171 -3.08 12.04 8.32
C PRO A 171 -2.96 10.58 7.89
N ASP A 172 -1.84 10.18 7.28
CA ASP A 172 -1.64 8.80 6.79
C ASP A 172 -1.75 7.78 7.94
N LEU A 173 -1.18 8.10 9.10
CA LEU A 173 -1.26 7.23 10.30
C LEU A 173 -2.68 7.11 10.84
N TRP A 174 -3.48 8.17 10.71
CA TRP A 174 -4.89 8.15 11.09
C TRP A 174 -5.70 7.27 10.14
N VAL A 175 -5.49 7.43 8.83
CA VAL A 175 -6.20 6.64 7.81
C VAL A 175 -5.90 5.16 7.95
N GLU A 176 -4.63 4.78 8.12
CA GLU A 176 -4.27 3.37 8.30
C GLU A 176 -4.81 2.79 9.61
N ALA A 177 -4.84 3.54 10.70
CA ALA A 177 -5.49 3.10 11.93
C ALA A 177 -7.01 2.93 11.77
N ILE A 178 -7.68 3.82 11.04
CA ILE A 178 -9.12 3.69 10.76
C ILE A 178 -9.40 2.48 9.87
N ARG A 179 -8.57 2.26 8.83
CA ARG A 179 -8.66 1.10 7.95
C ARG A 179 -8.43 -0.21 8.71
N LEU A 180 -7.47 -0.25 9.64
CA LEU A 180 -7.25 -1.37 10.55
C LEU A 180 -8.52 -1.72 11.33
N GLU A 181 -9.17 -0.73 11.95
CA GLU A 181 -10.40 -0.99 12.72
C GLU A 181 -11.55 -1.48 11.86
N ARG A 182 -11.69 -0.97 10.64
CA ARG A 182 -12.71 -1.44 9.70
C ARG A 182 -12.43 -2.86 9.20
N ARG A 183 -11.17 -3.22 8.93
CA ARG A 183 -10.78 -4.62 8.64
C ARG A 183 -11.11 -5.55 9.81
N ALA A 184 -10.99 -5.05 11.03
CA ALA A 184 -11.36 -5.76 12.25
C ALA A 184 -12.87 -5.69 12.60
N ALA A 185 -13.71 -5.17 11.70
CA ALA A 185 -15.16 -4.99 11.86
C ALA A 185 -15.59 -4.15 13.08
N ASN A 186 -14.74 -3.23 13.54
CA ASN A 186 -15.00 -2.33 14.66
C ASN A 186 -15.41 -0.93 14.18
N ASP A 187 -16.51 -0.83 13.43
CA ASP A 187 -16.94 0.42 12.79
C ASP A 187 -17.21 1.56 13.79
N LYS A 188 -17.66 1.23 15.01
CA LYS A 188 -17.86 2.23 16.08
C LYS A 188 -16.56 2.92 16.43
N LEU A 189 -15.49 2.15 16.65
CA LEU A 189 -14.17 2.70 16.97
C LEU A 189 -13.57 3.44 15.78
N ALA A 190 -13.74 2.89 14.56
CA ALA A 190 -13.32 3.56 13.33
C ALA A 190 -13.97 4.94 13.17
N GLY A 191 -15.27 5.08 13.49
CA GLY A 191 -15.99 6.36 13.48
C GLY A 191 -15.43 7.35 14.51
N THR A 192 -15.18 6.90 15.75
CA THR A 192 -14.57 7.73 16.80
C THR A 192 -13.16 8.20 16.41
N LEU A 193 -12.34 7.31 15.83
CA LEU A 193 -11.00 7.65 15.33
C LEU A 193 -11.08 8.64 14.18
N MET A 194 -12.01 8.48 13.24
CA MET A 194 -12.22 9.42 12.13
C MET A 194 -12.60 10.81 12.64
N ALA A 195 -13.51 10.90 13.62
CA ALA A 195 -13.90 12.18 14.21
C ALA A 195 -12.71 12.90 14.87
N ARG A 196 -11.89 12.16 15.63
CA ARG A 196 -10.66 12.70 16.24
C ARG A 196 -9.63 13.11 15.19
N ALA A 197 -9.43 12.30 14.15
CA ALA A 197 -8.50 12.60 13.07
C ALA A 197 -8.85 13.91 12.36
N LEU A 198 -10.15 14.16 12.12
CA LEU A 198 -10.62 15.41 11.49
C LEU A 198 -10.54 16.63 12.42
N GLN A 199 -10.55 16.44 13.74
CA GLN A 199 -10.29 17.53 14.69
C GLN A 199 -8.81 17.94 14.68
N GLU A 200 -7.90 16.96 14.62
CA GLU A 200 -6.46 17.22 14.59
C GLU A 200 -5.97 17.71 13.21
N CYS A 201 -6.55 17.18 12.13
CA CYS A 201 -6.17 17.44 10.74
C CYS A 201 -7.40 17.78 9.87
N PRO A 202 -8.04 18.96 10.06
CA PRO A 202 -9.30 19.31 9.40
C PRO A 202 -9.18 19.56 7.89
N THR A 203 -7.98 19.89 7.41
CA THR A 203 -7.67 20.23 6.01
C THR A 203 -7.04 19.09 5.24
N SER A 204 -6.97 17.88 5.82
CA SER A 204 -6.41 16.73 5.10
C SER A 204 -7.41 16.17 4.11
N GLY A 205 -7.08 16.28 2.81
CA GLY A 205 -7.89 15.68 1.75
C GLY A 205 -8.00 14.16 1.84
N LEU A 206 -6.95 13.47 2.29
CA LEU A 206 -6.95 12.02 2.49
C LEU A 206 -8.00 11.58 3.52
N LEU A 207 -8.03 12.24 4.69
CA LEU A 207 -9.01 11.93 5.72
C LEU A 207 -10.44 12.28 5.28
N LEU A 208 -10.61 13.42 4.59
CA LEU A 208 -11.91 13.83 4.07
C LEU A 208 -12.43 12.85 3.00
N ALA A 209 -11.57 12.44 2.07
CA ALA A 209 -11.88 11.45 1.04
C ALA A 209 -12.27 10.09 1.65
N GLU A 210 -11.51 9.63 2.64
CA GLU A 210 -11.80 8.38 3.35
C GLU A 210 -13.11 8.48 4.17
N ASN A 211 -13.40 9.65 4.77
CA ASN A 211 -14.65 9.89 5.48
C ASN A 211 -15.86 9.86 4.53
N ILE A 212 -15.75 10.44 3.33
CA ILE A 212 -16.82 10.35 2.32
C ILE A 212 -17.04 8.88 1.94
N ARG A 213 -15.98 8.15 1.63
CA ARG A 213 -16.05 6.76 1.16
C ARG A 213 -16.69 5.82 2.18
N THR A 214 -16.37 6.04 3.46
CA THR A 214 -16.75 5.12 4.54
C THR A 214 -18.00 5.55 5.31
N ALA A 215 -18.56 6.72 5.02
CA ALA A 215 -19.81 7.17 5.59
C ALA A 215 -21.02 6.39 5.04
N PRO A 216 -22.13 6.28 5.81
CA PRO A 216 -23.39 5.75 5.30
C PRO A 216 -23.90 6.53 4.09
N ARG A 217 -24.49 5.85 3.10
CA ARG A 217 -24.90 6.44 1.81
C ARG A 217 -25.73 7.74 1.92
N VAL A 218 -26.57 7.84 2.95
CA VAL A 218 -27.42 9.02 3.20
C VAL A 218 -26.58 10.26 3.52
N GLU A 219 -25.49 10.09 4.28
CA GLU A 219 -24.61 11.19 4.72
C GLU A 219 -23.51 11.53 3.72
N GLN A 220 -23.25 10.67 2.73
CA GLN A 220 -22.14 10.86 1.80
C GLN A 220 -22.25 12.19 1.03
N LYS A 221 -23.47 12.60 0.67
CA LYS A 221 -23.71 13.87 -0.05
C LYS A 221 -23.37 15.09 0.80
N SER A 222 -23.84 15.14 2.05
CA SER A 222 -23.54 16.26 2.95
C SER A 222 -22.05 16.31 3.30
N LYS A 223 -21.42 15.16 3.57
CA LYS A 223 -19.97 15.07 3.83
C LYS A 223 -19.13 15.47 2.62
N SER A 224 -19.54 15.10 1.41
CA SER A 224 -18.84 15.52 0.18
C SER A 224 -18.88 17.03 -0.04
N ALA A 225 -20.03 17.67 0.23
CA ALA A 225 -20.15 19.13 0.14
C ALA A 225 -19.29 19.85 1.18
N ASP A 226 -19.25 19.33 2.41
CA ASP A 226 -18.37 19.86 3.46
C ASP A 226 -16.88 19.71 3.10
N ALA A 227 -16.50 18.56 2.54
CA ALA A 227 -15.13 18.30 2.12
C ALA A 227 -14.68 19.24 0.99
N ILE A 228 -15.51 19.46 -0.03
CA ILE A 228 -15.20 20.42 -1.11
C ILE A 228 -15.05 21.84 -0.56
N ARG A 229 -15.89 22.24 0.41
CA ARG A 229 -15.79 23.57 1.03
C ARG A 229 -14.48 23.75 1.81
N LYS A 230 -13.99 22.69 2.45
CA LYS A 230 -12.72 22.71 3.21
C LYS A 230 -11.50 22.62 2.29
N CYS A 231 -11.53 21.74 1.30
CA CYS A 231 -10.42 21.42 0.42
C CYS A 231 -10.92 21.28 -1.03
N PRO A 232 -11.13 22.41 -1.75
CA PRO A 232 -11.69 22.39 -3.10
C PRO A 232 -10.73 21.88 -4.17
N ASP A 233 -9.42 22.01 -3.94
CA ASP A 233 -8.38 21.72 -4.93
C ASP A 233 -7.57 20.45 -4.60
N ASP A 234 -8.05 19.64 -3.64
CA ASP A 234 -7.42 18.37 -3.31
C ASP A 234 -7.93 17.25 -4.24
N TYR A 235 -7.00 16.63 -4.98
CA TYR A 235 -7.34 15.60 -5.96
C TYR A 235 -8.03 14.37 -5.34
N GLN A 236 -7.73 14.01 -4.08
CA GLN A 236 -8.30 12.83 -3.43
C GLN A 236 -9.76 13.06 -3.04
N VAL A 237 -10.06 14.25 -2.53
CA VAL A 237 -11.45 14.67 -2.26
C VAL A 237 -12.25 14.66 -3.56
N ILE A 238 -11.70 15.26 -4.62
CA ILE A 238 -12.36 15.34 -5.92
C ILE A 238 -12.57 13.94 -6.52
N SER A 239 -11.58 13.06 -6.41
CA SER A 239 -11.69 11.64 -6.81
C SER A 239 -12.77 10.91 -6.02
N ALA A 240 -12.88 11.13 -4.71
CA ALA A 240 -13.93 10.55 -3.87
C ALA A 240 -15.34 11.05 -4.26
N VAL A 241 -15.48 12.34 -4.59
CA VAL A 241 -16.74 12.90 -5.09
C VAL A 241 -17.10 12.33 -6.47
N ALA A 242 -16.13 12.16 -7.36
CA ALA A 242 -16.34 11.53 -8.65
C ALA A 242 -16.86 10.10 -8.50
N LEU A 243 -16.29 9.32 -7.57
CA LEU A 243 -16.77 7.98 -7.22
C LEU A 243 -18.19 7.98 -6.65
N LEU A 244 -18.55 8.99 -5.84
CA LEU A 244 -19.92 9.14 -5.34
C LEU A 244 -20.90 9.34 -6.50
N PHE A 245 -20.59 10.22 -7.46
CA PHE A 245 -21.41 10.41 -8.66
C PHE A 245 -21.48 9.17 -9.55
N ALA A 246 -20.39 8.40 -9.64
CA ALA A 246 -20.38 7.12 -10.35
C ALA A 246 -21.34 6.11 -9.70
N SER A 247 -21.35 6.02 -8.36
CA SER A 247 -22.27 5.14 -7.62
C SER A 247 -23.75 5.54 -7.77
N ASP A 248 -24.02 6.84 -7.90
CA ASP A 248 -25.34 7.42 -8.22
C ASP A 248 -25.75 7.20 -9.71
N ARG A 249 -24.93 6.49 -10.51
CA ARG A 249 -25.07 6.29 -11.97
C ARG A 249 -25.09 7.59 -12.79
N LYS A 250 -24.54 8.68 -12.26
CA LYS A 250 -24.46 10.00 -12.93
C LYS A 250 -23.12 10.14 -13.67
N THR A 251 -22.93 9.33 -14.71
CA THR A 251 -21.67 9.18 -15.45
C THR A 251 -21.12 10.48 -16.03
N VAL A 252 -21.97 11.32 -16.63
CA VAL A 252 -21.56 12.62 -17.21
C VAL A 252 -20.97 13.56 -16.16
N LYS A 253 -21.56 13.60 -14.95
CA LYS A 253 -21.04 14.43 -13.86
C LYS A 253 -19.77 13.80 -13.28
N ALA A 254 -19.76 12.48 -13.08
CA ALA A 254 -18.59 11.75 -12.60
C ALA A 254 -17.36 12.00 -13.48
N ARG A 255 -17.54 11.95 -14.81
CA ARG A 255 -16.49 12.24 -15.80
C ARG A 255 -15.88 13.62 -15.62
N LYS A 256 -16.71 14.67 -15.50
CA LYS A 256 -16.23 16.04 -15.27
C LYS A 256 -15.41 16.16 -13.98
N TRP A 257 -15.81 15.47 -12.92
CA TRP A 257 -15.05 15.46 -11.67
C TRP A 257 -13.76 14.65 -11.77
N PHE A 258 -13.75 13.53 -12.51
CA PHE A 258 -12.52 12.78 -12.79
C PHE A 258 -11.55 13.58 -13.67
N ASP A 259 -12.03 14.25 -14.70
CA ASP A 259 -11.21 15.16 -15.51
C ASP A 259 -10.58 16.26 -14.65
N ARG A 260 -11.33 16.81 -13.69
CA ARG A 260 -10.77 17.76 -12.72
C ARG A 260 -9.71 17.09 -11.83
N ALA A 261 -9.94 15.88 -11.33
CA ALA A 261 -8.99 15.17 -10.47
C ALA A 261 -7.63 14.96 -11.15
N VAL A 262 -7.63 14.50 -12.40
CA VAL A 262 -6.41 14.21 -13.16
C VAL A 262 -5.70 15.47 -13.64
N VAL A 263 -6.40 16.60 -13.77
CA VAL A 263 -5.78 17.91 -14.06
C VAL A 263 -5.14 18.52 -12.81
N LEU A 264 -5.76 18.33 -11.64
CA LEU A 264 -5.20 18.82 -10.37
C LEU A 264 -3.89 18.13 -10.01
N ASP A 265 -3.82 16.80 -10.16
CA ASP A 265 -2.60 16.04 -9.97
C ASP A 265 -2.47 14.92 -11.02
N PRO A 266 -1.78 15.19 -12.14
CA PRO A 266 -1.54 14.20 -13.19
C PRO A 266 -0.62 13.04 -12.76
N ASP A 267 0.16 13.20 -11.69
CA ASP A 267 1.15 12.21 -11.24
C ASP A 267 0.50 11.08 -10.40
N GLN A 268 -0.78 11.22 -10.05
CA GLN A 268 -1.52 10.25 -9.24
C GLN A 268 -2.18 9.19 -10.10
N GLY A 269 -1.52 8.04 -10.22
CA GLY A 269 -1.99 6.88 -10.97
C GLY A 269 -3.31 6.31 -10.45
N ASP A 270 -3.60 6.42 -9.16
CA ASP A 270 -4.88 5.95 -8.59
C ASP A 270 -6.09 6.73 -9.15
N SER A 271 -5.92 8.02 -9.42
CA SER A 271 -6.97 8.86 -10.02
C SER A 271 -7.23 8.44 -11.47
N TRP A 272 -6.18 8.19 -12.25
CA TRP A 272 -6.28 7.66 -13.61
C TRP A 272 -6.93 6.28 -13.64
N ALA A 273 -6.54 5.38 -12.74
CA ALA A 273 -7.10 4.03 -12.70
C ALA A 273 -8.57 4.01 -12.31
N LYS A 274 -8.99 4.86 -11.36
CA LYS A 274 -10.42 5.03 -11.00
C LYS A 274 -11.23 5.60 -12.16
N TYR A 275 -10.66 6.54 -12.91
CA TYR A 275 -11.30 7.14 -14.07
C TYR A 275 -11.44 6.10 -15.20
N TYR A 276 -10.36 5.38 -15.52
CA TYR A 276 -10.38 4.33 -16.53
C TYR A 276 -11.36 3.19 -16.17
N ALA A 277 -11.44 2.81 -14.89
CA ALA A 277 -12.43 1.83 -14.42
C ALA A 277 -13.88 2.28 -14.67
N LEU A 278 -14.20 3.57 -14.50
CA LEU A 278 -15.53 4.10 -14.84
C LEU A 278 -15.84 3.97 -16.34
N GLU A 279 -14.86 4.28 -17.20
CA GLU A 279 -15.05 4.20 -18.64
C GLU A 279 -15.10 2.76 -19.16
N LEU A 280 -14.49 1.80 -18.47
CA LEU A 280 -14.67 0.37 -18.76
C LEU A 280 -16.11 -0.08 -18.49
N GLU A 281 -16.75 0.43 -17.44
CA GLU A 281 -18.13 0.10 -17.09
C GLU A 281 -19.17 0.83 -17.96
N THR A 282 -18.88 2.07 -18.37
CA THR A 282 -19.91 3.00 -18.91
C THR A 282 -19.53 3.77 -20.18
N GLY A 283 -18.27 3.69 -20.61
CA GLY A 283 -17.69 4.53 -21.67
C GLY A 283 -17.65 3.88 -23.05
N THR A 284 -17.40 4.71 -24.07
CA THR A 284 -17.10 4.24 -25.43
C THR A 284 -15.63 3.80 -25.56
N PRO A 285 -15.28 2.93 -26.52
CA PRO A 285 -13.89 2.52 -26.73
C PRO A 285 -12.97 3.70 -27.07
N GLU A 286 -13.48 4.74 -27.72
CA GLU A 286 -12.74 5.97 -28.01
C GLU A 286 -12.37 6.74 -26.73
N GLN A 287 -13.29 6.84 -25.77
CA GLN A 287 -13.05 7.50 -24.49
C GLN A 287 -12.00 6.74 -23.66
N GLN A 288 -12.06 5.41 -23.69
CA GLN A 288 -11.07 4.54 -23.05
C GLN A 288 -9.67 4.75 -23.65
N ALA A 289 -9.58 4.83 -24.98
CA ALA A 289 -8.31 5.08 -25.67
C ALA A 289 -7.74 6.47 -25.34
N ASN A 290 -8.58 7.50 -25.32
CA ASN A 290 -8.18 8.87 -24.96
C ASN A 290 -7.58 8.94 -23.55
N ILE A 291 -8.22 8.30 -22.56
CA ILE A 291 -7.71 8.29 -21.18
C ILE A 291 -6.39 7.54 -21.07
N LYS A 292 -6.25 6.43 -21.79
CA LYS A 292 -4.97 5.70 -21.87
C LYS A 292 -3.85 6.58 -22.40
N GLU A 293 -4.08 7.26 -23.52
CA GLU A 293 -3.11 8.17 -24.12
C GLU A 293 -2.72 9.30 -23.16
N ARG A 294 -3.71 9.92 -22.52
CA ARG A 294 -3.48 10.98 -21.51
C ARG A 294 -2.70 10.46 -20.30
N CYS A 295 -2.98 9.25 -19.83
CA CYS A 295 -2.25 8.64 -18.73
C CYS A 295 -0.79 8.33 -19.11
N ILE A 296 -0.55 7.84 -20.32
CA ILE A 296 0.81 7.61 -20.85
C ILE A 296 1.58 8.93 -20.94
N ALA A 297 0.92 9.99 -21.42
CA ALA A 297 1.54 11.32 -21.51
C ALA A 297 1.84 11.94 -20.13
N ALA A 298 1.03 11.62 -19.12
CA ALA A 298 1.22 12.11 -17.75
C ALA A 298 2.30 11.36 -16.96
N ASP A 299 2.62 10.11 -17.34
CA ASP A 299 3.59 9.22 -16.68
C ASP A 299 3.51 9.23 -15.14
N PRO A 300 2.40 8.75 -14.55
CA PRO A 300 2.17 8.83 -13.11
C PRO A 300 3.07 7.88 -12.31
N HIS A 301 3.64 8.41 -11.23
CA HIS A 301 4.55 7.68 -10.32
C HIS A 301 3.95 7.44 -8.93
N HIS A 302 2.89 8.18 -8.57
CA HIS A 302 2.29 8.14 -7.24
C HIS A 302 0.90 7.48 -7.23
N GLY A 303 0.42 7.12 -6.05
CA GLY A 303 -0.82 6.38 -5.84
C GLY A 303 -0.59 5.12 -5.00
N GLU A 304 -1.50 4.85 -4.08
CA GLU A 304 -1.40 3.72 -3.15
C GLU A 304 -1.54 2.39 -3.91
N LEU A 305 -2.61 2.24 -4.71
CA LEU A 305 -2.85 1.04 -5.50
C LEU A 305 -1.89 0.95 -6.68
N TRP A 306 -1.64 2.09 -7.32
CA TRP A 306 -0.69 2.22 -8.43
C TRP A 306 0.70 1.73 -8.05
N CYS A 307 1.27 2.29 -6.96
CA CYS A 307 2.56 1.88 -6.45
C CYS A 307 2.55 0.41 -6.02
N THR A 308 1.49 -0.04 -5.35
CA THR A 308 1.43 -1.43 -4.85
C THR A 308 1.48 -2.43 -6.01
N ILE A 309 0.75 -2.18 -7.09
CA ILE A 309 0.69 -3.09 -8.24
C ILE A 309 1.94 -3.01 -9.10
N LEU A 310 2.44 -1.81 -9.41
CA LEU A 310 3.62 -1.66 -10.28
C LEU A 310 4.93 -2.07 -9.59
N LYS A 311 5.00 -1.96 -8.25
CA LYS A 311 6.18 -2.40 -7.48
C LYS A 311 6.17 -3.90 -7.18
N GLN A 312 5.11 -4.64 -7.55
CA GLN A 312 5.14 -6.10 -7.46
C GLN A 312 6.18 -6.65 -8.44
N MET A 313 6.94 -7.64 -7.98
CA MET A 313 7.99 -8.28 -8.78
C MET A 313 7.48 -8.88 -10.09
N SER A 314 6.22 -9.32 -10.16
CA SER A 314 5.62 -9.82 -11.40
C SER A 314 5.34 -8.73 -12.45
N ASN A 315 5.27 -7.47 -12.04
CA ASN A 315 4.81 -6.35 -12.87
C ASN A 315 5.92 -5.34 -13.18
N HIS A 316 7.16 -5.56 -12.73
CA HIS A 316 8.26 -4.58 -12.84
C HIS A 316 8.61 -4.17 -14.28
N ARG A 317 8.31 -5.02 -15.28
CA ARG A 317 8.57 -4.74 -16.72
C ARG A 317 7.37 -4.18 -17.48
N LYS A 318 6.24 -3.99 -16.80
CA LYS A 318 5.00 -3.59 -17.47
C LYS A 318 5.04 -2.11 -17.82
N THR A 319 4.45 -1.78 -18.95
CA THR A 319 4.31 -0.39 -19.38
C THR A 319 3.26 0.34 -18.53
N VAL A 320 3.27 1.68 -18.56
CA VAL A 320 2.25 2.51 -17.86
C VAL A 320 0.84 2.13 -18.29
N ALA A 321 0.63 1.81 -19.58
CA ALA A 321 -0.67 1.39 -20.11
C ALA A 321 -1.15 0.05 -19.52
N GLU A 322 -0.27 -0.95 -19.47
CA GLU A 322 -0.57 -2.24 -18.86
C GLU A 322 -0.79 -2.12 -17.35
N GLY A 323 0.01 -1.27 -16.69
CA GLY A 323 -0.16 -0.89 -15.30
C GLY A 323 -1.55 -0.35 -15.01
N LEU A 324 -2.01 0.62 -15.82
CA LEU A 324 -3.34 1.22 -15.71
C LEU A 324 -4.45 0.17 -15.81
N GLU A 325 -4.37 -0.75 -16.76
CA GLU A 325 -5.37 -1.80 -16.92
C GLU A 325 -5.43 -2.73 -15.70
N LEU A 326 -4.26 -3.10 -15.16
CA LEU A 326 -4.19 -3.98 -13.99
C LEU A 326 -4.76 -3.31 -12.74
N VAL A 327 -4.40 -2.05 -12.51
CA VAL A 327 -4.91 -1.29 -11.38
C VAL A 327 -6.43 -1.08 -11.52
N ALA A 328 -6.92 -0.76 -12.72
CA ALA A 328 -8.35 -0.61 -12.96
C ALA A 328 -9.12 -1.93 -12.74
N ARG A 329 -8.60 -3.06 -13.23
CA ARG A 329 -9.19 -4.39 -12.97
C ARG A 329 -9.27 -4.69 -11.48
N GLN A 330 -8.17 -4.48 -10.74
CA GLN A 330 -8.15 -4.68 -9.30
C GLN A 330 -9.19 -3.82 -8.57
N ILE A 331 -9.39 -2.57 -9.00
CA ILE A 331 -10.41 -1.67 -8.43
C ILE A 331 -11.81 -2.22 -8.69
N MET A 332 -12.09 -2.70 -9.91
CA MET A 332 -13.38 -3.30 -10.26
C MET A 332 -13.64 -4.57 -9.44
N ASP A 333 -12.63 -5.42 -9.25
CA ASP A 333 -12.73 -6.63 -8.44
C ASP A 333 -12.99 -6.32 -6.96
N GLN A 334 -12.36 -5.28 -6.40
CA GLN A 334 -12.63 -4.84 -5.04
C GLN A 334 -14.07 -4.31 -4.87
N ARG A 335 -14.61 -3.62 -5.88
CA ARG A 335 -16.00 -3.12 -5.86
C ARG A 335 -17.02 -4.24 -5.94
N SER A 336 -16.79 -5.24 -6.81
CA SER A 336 -17.69 -6.39 -6.93
C SER A 336 -17.75 -7.19 -5.65
N GLN A 337 -16.60 -7.43 -4.98
CA GLN A 337 -16.54 -8.08 -3.68
C GLN A 337 -17.28 -7.32 -2.58
N THR A 338 -17.17 -5.98 -2.56
CA THR A 338 -17.89 -5.14 -1.59
C THR A 338 -19.40 -5.12 -1.80
N THR A 339 -19.88 -5.48 -2.99
CA THR A 339 -21.32 -5.50 -3.31
C THR A 339 -21.98 -6.85 -2.99
N LEU A 340 -21.17 -7.90 -2.83
CA LEU A 340 -21.62 -9.28 -2.54
C LEU A 340 -21.62 -9.62 -1.03
N THR A 341 -21.10 -8.74 -0.18
CA THR A 341 -21.12 -8.82 1.29
C THR A 341 -22.05 -7.77 1.86
#